data_AF-D5RAU0-F1
#
_entry.id   AF-D5RAU0-F1
#
_cell.length_a   1.000
_cell.length_b   1.000
_cell.length_c   1.000
_cell.angle_alpha   90.00
_cell.angle_beta   90.00
_cell.angle_gamma   90.00
#
_symmetry.space_group_name_H-M   'P 1'
#
loop_
_entity.id
_entity.type
_entity.pdbx_description
1 polymer ?
#
loop_
_entity_poly.entity_id
_entity_poly.type
_entity_poly.pdbx_seq_one_letter_code
_entity_poly.pdbx_strand_id
1 'polypeptide(L)'
;MSQFHNFFIHRLINEKDLRLIDNVISTLDRSSKQLIPVLPQGACIVTGTAFEFPKIIQVDKIENREERPNSDDIDLEELWEKNEEIK
;
A
#
# COMPACT_ATOMS: atom_id res chain seq x y z
N MET A 1 21.81 14.04 2.17
CA MET A 1 21.13 12.88 2.80
C MET A 1 19.88 12.58 2.00
N SER A 2 19.94 11.63 1.06
CA SER A 2 18.74 11.06 0.43
C SER A 2 18.78 9.56 0.70
N GLN A 3 18.18 9.15 1.82
CA GLN A 3 18.32 7.79 2.38
C GLN A 3 17.22 6.82 1.92
N PHE A 4 16.18 7.31 1.25
CA PHE A 4 15.15 6.47 0.67
C PHE A 4 15.44 6.26 -0.81
N HIS A 5 15.97 5.08 -1.12
CA HIS A 5 16.32 4.71 -2.48
C HIS A 5 15.54 3.50 -2.98
N ASN A 6 14.62 2.96 -2.19
CA ASN A 6 13.73 1.85 -2.58
C ASN A 6 12.30 2.18 -2.17
N PHE A 7 11.37 1.93 -3.07
CA PHE A 7 9.96 2.29 -2.92
C PHE A 7 9.08 1.08 -3.20
N PHE A 8 8.04 0.92 -2.38
CA PHE A 8 6.90 0.06 -2.62
C PHE A 8 5.70 0.96 -2.91
N ILE A 9 5.22 0.95 -4.16
CA ILE A 9 4.14 1.82 -4.63
C ILE A 9 2.88 0.97 -4.79
N HIS A 10 1.97 1.11 -3.85
CA HIS A 10 0.64 0.50 -3.92
C HIS A 10 -0.31 1.30 -4.84
N ARG A 11 -1.49 0.73 -5.09
CA ARG A 11 -2.53 1.36 -5.91
C ARG A 11 -2.82 2.78 -5.42
N LEU A 12 -2.70 3.74 -6.34
CA LEU A 12 -2.94 5.15 -6.08
C LEU A 12 -3.74 5.74 -7.24
N ILE A 13 -4.90 6.32 -6.91
CA ILE A 13 -5.87 6.82 -7.90
C ILE A 13 -5.87 8.36 -7.93
N ASN A 14 -5.37 9.00 -6.88
CA ASN A 14 -5.33 10.45 -6.78
C ASN A 14 -4.29 11.05 -7.75
N GLU A 15 -4.75 11.92 -8.64
CA GLU A 15 -3.88 12.57 -9.63
C GLU A 15 -2.78 13.43 -8.99
N LYS A 16 -3.05 14.07 -7.84
CA LYS A 16 -2.04 14.89 -7.16
C LYS A 16 -0.88 14.02 -6.69
N ASP A 17 -1.18 12.86 -6.12
CA ASP A 17 -0.17 11.95 -5.59
C ASP A 17 0.62 11.29 -6.74
N LEU A 18 -0.06 10.93 -7.84
CA LEU A 18 0.60 10.44 -9.05
C LEU A 18 1.59 11.48 -9.62
N ARG A 19 1.22 12.76 -9.65
CA ARG A 19 2.12 13.85 -10.08
C ARG A 19 3.30 14.06 -9.14
N LEU A 20 3.12 13.88 -7.83
CA LEU A 20 4.22 13.99 -6.87
C LEU A 20 5.22 12.84 -7.07
N ILE A 21 4.73 11.62 -7.23
CA ILE A 21 5.56 10.44 -7.52
C ILE A 21 6.34 10.61 -8.82
N ASP A 22 5.70 11.18 -9.85
CA ASP A 22 6.32 11.44 -11.16
C ASP A 22 7.60 12.29 -11.05
N ASN A 23 7.59 13.27 -10.14
CA ASN A 23 8.71 14.19 -9.93
C ASN A 23 9.79 13.65 -8.98
N VAL A 24 9.44 12.74 -8.07
CA VAL A 24 10.33 12.28 -7.00
C VAL A 24 11.11 11.03 -7.38
N ILE A 25 10.54 10.15 -8.22
CA ILE A 25 11.10 8.82 -8.51
C ILE A 25 11.57 8.76 -9.97
N SER A 26 12.84 9.10 -10.19
CA SER A 26 13.49 9.07 -11.51
C SER A 26 13.66 7.66 -12.08
N THR A 27 13.60 6.63 -11.23
CA THR A 27 13.76 5.21 -11.61
C THR A 27 12.46 4.55 -12.09
N LEU A 28 11.34 5.28 -12.08
CA LEU A 28 10.03 4.74 -12.47
C LEU A 28 9.69 5.15 -13.91
N ASP A 29 9.54 4.15 -14.79
CA ASP A 29 9.21 4.34 -16.20
C ASP A 29 7.71 4.62 -16.42
N ARG A 30 7.39 5.13 -17.61
CA ARG A 30 6.02 5.54 -17.97
C ARG A 30 5.02 4.37 -17.96
N SER A 31 5.46 3.17 -18.36
CA SER A 31 4.62 1.98 -18.41
C SER A 31 4.22 1.54 -17.00
N SER A 32 5.17 1.47 -16.06
CA SER A 32 4.88 1.18 -14.65
C SER A 32 3.95 2.22 -14.03
N LYS A 33 4.08 3.50 -14.38
CA LYS A 33 3.18 4.57 -13.89
C LYS A 33 1.73 4.37 -14.32
N GLN A 34 1.50 3.94 -15.56
CA GLN A 34 0.15 3.65 -16.05
C GLN A 34 -0.51 2.48 -15.32
N LEU A 35 0.30 1.61 -14.70
CA LEU A 35 -0.20 0.46 -13.95
C LEU A 35 -0.60 0.81 -12.52
N ILE A 36 -0.02 1.84 -11.90
CA ILE A 36 -0.33 2.27 -10.52
C ILE A 36 -1.85 2.35 -10.23
N PRO A 37 -2.68 3.03 -11.03
CA PRO A 37 -4.11 3.16 -10.73
C PRO A 37 -4.90 1.86 -10.92
N VAL A 38 -4.39 0.92 -11.73
CA VAL A 38 -5.06 -0.34 -12.09
C VAL A 38 -4.50 -1.56 -11.37
N LEU A 39 -3.57 -1.37 -10.43
CA LEU A 39 -3.00 -2.46 -9.63
C LEU A 39 -4.11 -3.23 -8.89
N PRO A 40 -4.09 -4.58 -8.93
CA PRO A 40 -5.00 -5.39 -8.13
C PRO A 40 -4.69 -5.27 -6.63
N GLN A 41 -5.63 -5.69 -5.79
CA GLN A 41 -5.44 -5.67 -4.34
C GLN A 41 -4.25 -6.55 -3.93
N GLY A 42 -3.45 -6.04 -3.00
CA GLY A 42 -2.23 -6.70 -2.54
C GLY A 42 -1.06 -6.58 -3.52
N ALA A 43 -1.23 -6.05 -4.73
CA ALA A 43 -0.10 -5.80 -5.62
C ALA A 43 0.57 -4.44 -5.36
N CYS A 44 1.86 -4.36 -5.65
CA CYS A 44 2.61 -3.11 -5.66
C CYS A 44 3.75 -3.12 -6.69
N ILE A 45 4.21 -1.92 -7.04
CA ILE A 45 5.40 -1.73 -7.87
C ILE A 45 6.59 -1.45 -6.95
N VAL A 46 7.67 -2.20 -7.13
CA VAL A 46 8.93 -2.02 -6.42
C VAL A 46 9.96 -1.42 -7.37
N THR A 47 10.60 -0.33 -6.95
CA THR A 47 11.64 0.37 -7.74
C THR A 47 12.68 1.00 -6.81
N GLY A 48 13.91 1.19 -7.28
CA GLY A 48 14.99 1.74 -6.47
C GLY A 48 16.38 1.22 -6.82
N THR A 49 17.40 1.48 -5.99
CA THR A 49 18.76 0.95 -6.21
C THR A 49 18.86 -0.54 -5.97
N ALA A 50 17.94 -1.14 -5.22
CA ALA A 50 17.91 -2.58 -5.05
C ALA A 50 17.41 -3.31 -6.32
N PHE A 51 16.86 -2.59 -7.31
CA PHE A 51 16.26 -3.17 -8.50
C PHE A 51 16.68 -2.41 -9.76
N GLU A 52 17.28 -3.09 -10.73
CA GLU A 52 17.68 -2.47 -12.00
C GLU A 52 16.48 -1.92 -12.80
N PHE A 53 15.31 -2.53 -12.63
CA PHE A 53 14.06 -2.12 -13.28
C PHE A 53 12.89 -2.21 -12.28
N PRO A 54 11.84 -1.38 -12.44
CA PRO A 54 10.61 -1.53 -11.69
C PRO A 54 10.00 -2.92 -11.88
N LYS A 55 9.54 -3.53 -10.79
CA LYS A 55 8.87 -4.84 -10.82
C LYS A 55 7.52 -4.76 -10.15
N ILE A 56 6.54 -5.49 -10.67
CA ILE A 56 5.25 -5.67 -10.02
C ILE A 56 5.33 -6.93 -9.18
N ILE A 57 4.97 -6.84 -7.91
CA ILE A 57 4.91 -7.97 -6.99
C ILE A 57 3.52 -8.11 -6.39
N GLN A 58 3.14 -9.34 -6.03
CA GLN A 58 1.98 -9.63 -5.20
C GLN A 58 2.45 -9.74 -3.75
N VAL A 59 1.83 -8.98 -2.86
CA VAL A 59 2.04 -9.05 -1.41
C VAL A 59 0.93 -9.89 -0.82
N ASP A 60 1.30 -11.02 -0.24
CA ASP A 60 0.37 -11.92 0.42
C ASP A 60 -0.07 -11.35 1.77
N LYS A 61 -1.29 -11.69 2.16
CA LYS A 61 -1.83 -11.30 3.47
C LYS A 61 -1.15 -12.13 4.55
N ILE A 62 -0.80 -11.48 5.66
CA ILE A 62 -0.33 -12.18 6.86
C ILE A 62 -1.56 -12.80 7.54
N GLU A 63 -1.65 -14.14 7.49
CA GLU A 63 -2.76 -14.90 8.07
C GLU A 63 -2.73 -14.91 9.60
N ASN A 64 -1.53 -14.96 10.19
CA ASN A 64 -1.37 -14.91 11.64
C ASN A 64 -1.75 -13.51 12.18
N ARG A 65 -2.77 -13.48 13.05
CA ARG A 65 -3.23 -12.24 13.69
C ARG A 65 -2.18 -11.59 14.60
N GLU A 66 -1.28 -12.39 15.18
CA GLU A 66 -0.25 -11.88 16.10
C GLU A 66 0.91 -11.18 15.36
N GLU A 67 1.12 -11.53 14.09
CA GLU A 67 2.21 -11.01 13.25
C GLU A 67 1.80 -9.79 12.43
N ARG A 68 0.49 -9.53 12.31
CA ARG A 68 -0.03 -8.42 11.51
C ARG A 68 -0.42 -7.22 12.38
N PRO A 69 -0.37 -5.99 11.85
CA PRO A 69 -0.85 -4.81 12.57
C PRO A 69 -2.33 -4.94 12.94
N ASN A 70 -2.71 -4.41 14.10
CA ASN A 70 -4.11 -4.33 14.52
C ASN A 70 -4.85 -3.19 13.79
N SER A 71 -5.09 -3.36 12.50
CA SER A 71 -5.76 -2.39 11.62
C SER A 71 -7.14 -2.84 11.17
N ASP A 72 -7.66 -3.93 11.73
CA ASP A 72 -9.02 -4.38 11.40
C ASP A 72 -10.04 -3.37 11.96
N ASP A 73 -11.20 -3.30 11.29
CA ASP A 73 -12.29 -2.45 11.77
C ASP A 73 -12.78 -2.93 13.15
N ILE A 74 -13.17 -1.97 13.98
CA ILE A 74 -13.75 -2.24 15.28
C ILE A 74 -15.15 -2.85 15.07
N ASP A 75 -15.46 -3.94 15.78
CA ASP A 75 -16.79 -4.52 15.78
C ASP A 75 -17.76 -3.63 16.57
N LEU A 76 -18.58 -2.87 15.85
CA LEU A 76 -19.57 -1.96 16.43
C LEU A 76 -20.76 -2.72 17.03
N GLU A 77 -21.10 -3.90 16.50
CA GLU A 77 -22.24 -4.70 17.00
C GLU A 77 -21.88 -5.24 18.39
N GLU A 78 -20.70 -5.84 18.54
CA GLU A 78 -20.21 -6.34 19.83
C GLU A 78 -20.13 -5.22 20.89
N LEU A 79 -19.67 -4.03 20.49
CA LEU A 79 -19.59 -2.87 21.39
C LEU A 79 -20.96 -2.33 21.78
N TRP A 80 -21.95 -2.42 20.91
CA TRP A 80 -23.29 -1.93 21.18
C TRP A 80 -24.06 -2.87 22.11
N GLU A 81 -23.99 -4.19 21.89
CA GLU A 81 -24.63 -5.19 22.76
C GLU A 81 -24.08 -5.16 24.20
N LYS A 82 -22.76 -5.00 24.36
CA LYS A 82 -22.12 -4.83 25.68
C LYS A 82 -22.63 -3.62 26.45
N ASN A 83 -23.07 -2.55 25.78
CA ASN A 83 -23.63 -1.38 26.44
C ASN A 83 -25.11 -1.55 26.83
N GLU A 84 -25.82 -2.48 26.19
CA GLU A 84 -27.22 -2.78 26.53
C GLU A 84 -27.34 -3.73 27.74
N GLU A 85 -26.36 -4.60 27.98
CA GLU A 85 -26.29 -5.44 29.19
C GLU A 85 -26.03 -4.66 30.49
N ILE A 86 -25.65 -3.38 30.40
CA ILE A 86 -25.37 -2.50 31.55
C ILE A 86 -26.63 -1.70 31.98
N LYS A 87 -27.79 -1.91 31.36
CA LYS A 87 -29.06 -1.25 31.74
C LYS A 87 -30.01 -2.12 32.55
#